data_AF-A0A2G6EU32-F1
#
_entry.id   AF-A0A2G6EU32-F1
#
_cell.length_a   1.000
_cell.length_b   1.000
_cell.length_c   1.000
_cell.angle_alpha   90.00
_cell.angle_beta   90.00
_cell.angle_gamma   90.00
#
_symmetry.space_group_name_H-M   'P 1'
#
loop_
_entity.id
_entity.type
_entity.pdbx_description
1 polymer ?
#
loop_
_entity_poly.entity_id
_entity_poly.type
_entity_poly.pdbx_seq_one_letter_code
_entity_poly.pdbx_strand_id
1 'polypeptide(L)' 'MSNFTDNLTRFYGKTQRATATIIAVQANGYSASTTTGGQAILLTSTADSYAVGDVVYYDVITREISGKSSVTSWTDLPV' A
#
# COMPACT_ATOMS: atom_id res chain seq x y z
N MET A 1 -21.77 10.07 22.93
CA MET A 1 -20.45 10.17 22.26
C MET A 1 -20.31 8.95 21.36
N SER A 2 -21.11 8.90 20.29
CA SER A 2 -20.78 9.25 18.90
C SER A 2 -20.02 8.12 18.20
N ASN A 3 -20.77 7.30 17.47
CA ASN A 3 -20.30 6.33 16.48
C ASN A 3 -19.28 6.92 15.48
N PHE A 4 -19.18 8.25 15.41
CA PHE A 4 -18.15 8.97 14.66
C PHE A 4 -16.75 8.73 15.22
N THR A 5 -16.57 8.78 16.55
CA THR A 5 -15.27 8.59 17.19
C THR A 5 -14.81 7.14 17.11
N ASP A 6 -15.73 6.18 17.25
CA ASP A 6 -15.42 4.75 17.10
C ASP A 6 -15.07 4.39 15.65
N ASN A 7 -15.75 4.98 14.66
CA ASN A 7 -15.39 4.78 13.26
C ASN A 7 -14.05 5.41 12.91
N LEU A 8 -13.73 6.60 13.44
CA LEU A 8 -12.39 7.19 13.28
C LEU A 8 -11.34 6.30 13.92
N THR A 9 -11.54 5.82 15.14
CA THR A 9 -10.58 4.94 15.84
C THR A 9 -10.41 3.60 15.12
N ARG A 10 -11.47 3.06 14.50
CA ARG A 10 -11.41 1.85 13.67
C ARG A 10 -10.71 2.08 12.32
N PHE A 11 -10.72 3.32 11.82
CA PHE A 11 -9.99 3.74 10.62
C PHE A 11 -8.52 4.07 10.91
N TYR A 12 -8.21 4.65 12.08
CA TYR A 12 -6.86 5.01 12.51
C TYR A 12 -6.11 3.89 13.25
N GLY A 13 -6.81 2.91 13.80
CA GLY A 13 -6.24 1.79 14.57
C GLY A 13 -6.04 0.49 13.78
N LYS A 14 -6.51 0.42 12.54
CA LYS A 14 -6.22 -0.70 11.63
C LYS A 14 -5.10 -0.28 10.71
N THR A 15 -4.07 -1.13 10.61
CA THR A 15 -3.02 -1.09 9.57
C THR A 15 -3.69 -0.77 8.24
N GLN A 16 -3.58 0.48 7.77
CA GLN A 16 -4.24 0.91 6.55
C GLN A 16 -3.44 0.32 5.40
N ARG A 17 -3.91 -0.81 4.86
CA ARG A 17 -3.26 -1.48 3.75
C ARG A 17 -3.82 -0.94 2.44
N ALA A 18 -2.93 -0.52 1.56
CA ALA A 18 -3.26 -0.14 0.20
C ALA A 18 -2.40 -0.92 -0.80
N THR A 19 -2.78 -0.89 -2.07
CA THR A 19 -1.99 -1.47 -3.15
C THR A 19 -1.31 -0.40 -3.99
N ALA A 20 -0.12 -0.70 -4.46
CA ALA A 20 0.62 0.11 -5.41
C ALA A 20 1.38 -0.78 -6.39
N THR A 21 1.64 -0.28 -7.59
CA THR A 21 2.44 -0.96 -8.61
C THR A 21 3.82 -0.32 -8.68
N ILE A 22 4.88 -1.11 -8.57
CA ILE A 22 6.25 -0.59 -8.62
C ILE A 22 6.58 -0.16 -10.04
N ILE A 23 7.03 1.08 -10.19
CA ILE A 23 7.40 1.68 -11.48
C ILE A 23 8.93 1.83 -11.62
N ALA A 24 9.66 1.89 -10.50
CA ALA A 24 11.12 1.92 -10.51
C ALA A 24 11.71 1.39 -9.19
N VAL A 25 12.82 0.66 -9.28
CA VAL A 25 13.64 0.26 -8.13
C VAL A 25 14.75 1.30 -7.94
N GLN A 26 14.92 1.79 -6.71
CA GLN A 26 15.91 2.81 -6.36
C GLN A 26 16.82 2.30 -5.23
N ALA A 27 17.98 2.93 -5.03
CA ALA A 27 18.92 2.54 -3.98
C ALA A 27 18.32 2.60 -2.55
N ASN A 28 17.32 3.46 -2.34
CA ASN A 28 16.71 3.71 -1.03
C ASN A 28 15.24 3.22 -0.94
N GLY A 29 14.79 2.38 -1.89
CA GLY A 29 13.42 1.86 -1.90
C GLY A 29 12.82 1.70 -3.29
N TYR A 30 11.50 1.76 -3.37
CA TYR A 30 10.74 1.50 -4.59
C TYR A 30 9.84 2.69 -4.90
N SER A 31 9.97 3.26 -6.09
CA SER A 31 8.95 4.16 -6.59
C SER A 31 7.78 3.33 -7.10
N ALA A 32 6.59 3.61 -6.61
CA ALA A 32 5.38 2.92 -6.96
C ALA A 32 4.27 3.91 -7.31
N SER A 33 3.35 3.52 -8.17
CA SER A 33 2.12 4.26 -8.45
C SER A 33 1.00 3.65 -7.63
N THR A 34 0.27 4.46 -6.86
CA THR A 34 -0.90 4.00 -6.11
C THR A 34 -1.95 3.50 -7.08
N THR A 35 -2.50 2.31 -6.79
CA THR A 35 -3.62 1.78 -7.57
C THR A 35 -4.83 2.73 -7.49
N THR A 36 -4.97 3.44 -6.37
CA THR A 36 -5.96 4.50 -6.18
C THR A 36 -5.40 5.84 -6.65
N GLY A 37 -5.84 6.31 -7.81
CA GLY A 37 -5.53 7.67 -8.29
C GLY A 37 -4.18 7.85 -8.99
N GLY A 38 -3.39 6.79 -9.18
CA GLY A 38 -2.17 6.80 -10.00
C GLY A 38 -1.04 7.69 -9.45
N GLN A 39 -1.10 8.09 -8.18
CA GLN A 39 -0.13 8.98 -7.57
C GLN A 39 1.19 8.26 -7.35
N ALA A 40 2.30 8.91 -7.68
CA ALA A 40 3.62 8.35 -7.40
C ALA A 40 3.95 8.47 -5.91
N ILE A 41 4.37 7.36 -5.32
CA ILE A 41 4.80 7.24 -3.93
C ILE A 41 6.12 6.50 -3.83
N LEU A 42 6.82 6.68 -2.71
CA LEU A 42 8.03 5.95 -2.38
C LEU A 42 7.71 4.94 -1.27
N LEU A 43 8.02 3.68 -1.53
CA LEU A 43 7.82 2.55 -0.64
C LEU A 43 9.16 1.98 -0.18
N THR A 44 9.19 1.43 1.02
CA THR A 44 10.35 0.74 1.58
C THR A 44 10.00 -0.73 1.82
N SER A 45 11.00 -1.62 1.83
CA SER A 45 10.81 -2.99 2.29
C SER A 45 12.01 -3.45 3.09
N THR A 46 11.74 -4.25 4.12
CA THR A 46 12.73 -4.86 5.00
C THR A 46 13.03 -6.32 4.63
N ALA A 47 12.15 -6.95 3.86
CA ALA A 47 12.15 -8.42 3.71
C ALA A 47 12.36 -8.92 2.27
N ASP A 48 12.02 -8.14 1.24
CA ASP A 48 12.02 -8.64 -0.15
C ASP A 48 12.53 -7.64 -1.18
N SER A 49 13.19 -8.18 -2.21
CA SER A 49 13.51 -7.45 -3.45
C SER A 49 12.32 -7.52 -4.40
N TYR A 50 11.70 -6.38 -4.68
CA TYR A 50 10.58 -6.28 -5.62
C TYR A 50 11.05 -5.73 -6.97
N ALA A 51 10.38 -6.13 -8.04
CA ALA A 51 10.70 -5.70 -9.40
C ALA A 51 9.71 -4.66 -9.93
N VAL A 52 10.12 -3.94 -10.98
CA VAL A 52 9.21 -3.06 -11.73
C VAL A 52 8.08 -3.89 -12.33
N GLY A 53 6.84 -3.44 -12.14
CA GLY A 53 5.62 -4.13 -12.53
C GLY A 53 4.99 -4.98 -11.42
N ASP A 54 5.69 -5.22 -10.31
CA ASP A 54 5.09 -5.92 -9.17
C ASP A 54 4.00 -5.05 -8.52
N VAL A 55 2.84 -5.64 -8.26
CA VAL A 55 1.82 -5.03 -7.39
C VAL A 55 2.06 -5.49 -5.97
N VAL A 56 2.04 -4.56 -5.02
CA VAL A 56 2.39 -4.82 -3.62
C VAL A 56 1.37 -4.23 -2.66
N TYR A 57 1.15 -4.90 -1.53
CA TYR A 57 0.44 -4.34 -0.39
C TYR A 57 1.43 -3.55 0.47
N TYR A 58 1.08 -2.31 0.82
CA TYR A 58 1.88 -1.48 1.70
C TYR A 58 1.03 -0.86 2.81
N ASP A 59 1.67 -0.57 3.94
CA ASP A 59 1.05 0.23 5.00
C ASP A 59 1.08 1.71 4.60
N VAL A 60 -0.09 2.36 4.58
CA VAL A 60 -0.24 3.74 4.12
C VAL A 60 0.49 4.75 5.04
N ILE A 61 0.66 4.41 6.32
CA ILE A 61 1.29 5.27 7.32
C ILE A 61 2.82 5.11 7.25
N THR A 62 3.32 3.89 7.35
CA THR A 62 4.77 3.62 7.39
C THR A 62 5.41 3.54 6.01
N ARG A 63 4.60 3.39 4.96
CA ARG A 63 5.03 3.16 3.56
C ARG A 63 5.85 1.89 3.37
N GLU A 64 5.75 0.97 4.31
CA GLU A 64 6.45 -0.30 4.25
C GLU A 64 5.63 -1.32 3.46
N ILE A 65 6.29 -2.01 2.54
CA ILE A 65 5.72 -3.10 1.77
C ILE A 65 5.59 -4.31 2.68
N SER A 66 4.35 -4.78 2.79
CA SER A 66 3.95 -5.96 3.58
C SER A 66 3.91 -7.26 2.77
N GLY A 67 4.00 -7.18 1.44
CA GLY A 67 4.04 -8.35 0.55
C GLY A 67 3.56 -8.06 -0.87
N LYS A 68 3.70 -9.04 -1.77
CA LYS A 68 3.11 -8.97 -3.12
C LYS A 68 1.58 -9.04 -3.05
N SER A 69 0.92 -8.25 -3.87
CA SER A 69 -0.51 -8.28 -4.10
C SER A 69 -0.80 -9.06 -5.37
N SER A 70 -1.69 -10.04 -5.28
CA SER A 70 -2.29 -10.69 -6.46
C SER A 70 -3.37 -9.83 -7.12
N VAL A 71 -3.75 -8.72 -6.47
CA VAL A 71 -4.86 -7.87 -6.86
C VAL A 71 -4.32 -6.75 -7.75
N THR A 72 -4.72 -6.77 -9.02
CA THR A 72 -4.33 -5.78 -10.04
C THR A 72 -5.35 -4.66 -10.19
N SER A 73 -6.56 -4.83 -9.64
CA SER A 73 -7.67 -3.87 -9.70
C SER A 73 -8.42 -3.79 -8.37
N TRP A 74 -9.03 -2.64 -8.06
CA TRP A 74 -9.89 -2.44 -6.88
C TRP A 74 -11.02 -3.46 -6.75
N THR A 75 -11.48 -4.04 -7.87
CA THR A 75 -12.53 -5.06 -7.91
C THR A 75 -12.10 -6.42 -7.33
N ASP A 76 -10.81 -6.69 -7.21
CA ASP A 76 -10.32 -7.99 -6.72
C ASP A 76 -9.94 -7.97 -5.24
N LEU A 77 -10.12 -6.82 -4.55
CA LEU A 77 -9.91 -6.74 -3.11
C LEU A 77 -11.14 -7.35 -2.41
N PRO A 78 -11.01 -8.47 -1.67
CA PRO A 78 -12.11 -8.99 -0.87
C PRO A 78 -12.49 -7.95 0.20
N VAL A 79 -13.77 -7.59 0.22
CA VAL A 79 -14.39 -6.65 1.19
C VAL A 79 -14.37 -7.24 2.59
#